data_AF-A0A3M2LDY1-F1
#
_entry.id   AF-A0A3M2LDY1-F1
#
_cell.length_a   1.000
_cell.length_b   1.000
_cell.length_c   1.000
_cell.angle_alpha   90.00
_cell.angle_beta   90.00
_cell.angle_gamma   90.00
#
_symmetry.space_group_name_H-M   'P 1'
#
loop_
_entity.id
_entity.type
_entity.pdbx_description
1 polymer ?
#
loop_
_entity_poly.entity_id
_entity_poly.type
_entity_poly.pdbx_seq_one_letter_code
_entity_poly.pdbx_strand_id
1 'polypeptide(L)'
;MAGRTDDPALRALAVEAQSWPGVPARKSWSDPAPTDSDSPVLTWRIRLHGRDLALFTIMSVVGTPWEIGLSELTIETFVPADPDTHDILWEWSRTSHPDTTA
;
A
#
# COMPACT_ATOMS: atom_id res chain seq x y z
N MET A 1 -16.64 2.22 12.33
CA MET A 1 -17.49 2.77 11.25
C MET A 1 -17.60 1.73 10.14
N ALA A 2 -18.38 0.67 10.38
CA ALA A 2 -18.59 -0.38 9.39
C ALA A 2 -19.74 0.02 8.46
N GLY A 3 -19.46 -0.02 7.15
CA GLY A 3 -20.34 -0.15 5.98
C GLY A 3 -21.74 0.46 6.03
N ARG A 4 -22.02 1.43 5.12
CA ARG A 4 -23.39 1.68 4.66
C ARG A 4 -23.50 2.48 3.36
N THR A 5 -22.51 2.39 2.48
CA THR A 5 -22.71 2.81 1.09
C THR A 5 -23.20 1.60 0.31
N ASP A 6 -24.51 1.50 0.06
CA ASP A 6 -25.05 0.59 -0.98
C ASP A 6 -24.77 1.18 -2.38
N ASP A 7 -23.56 1.72 -2.53
CA ASP A 7 -23.14 2.44 -3.71
C ASP A 7 -22.97 1.41 -4.84
N PRO A 8 -23.72 1.58 -5.95
CA PRO A 8 -23.64 0.66 -7.07
C PRO A 8 -22.21 0.58 -7.65
N ALA A 9 -21.41 1.65 -7.56
CA ALA A 9 -20.02 1.66 -8.02
C ALA A 9 -19.13 0.79 -7.12
N LEU A 10 -19.25 0.91 -5.79
CA LEU A 10 -18.50 0.06 -4.85
C LEU A 10 -18.90 -1.41 -4.98
N ARG A 11 -20.18 -1.68 -5.26
CA ARG A 11 -20.67 -3.04 -5.47
C ARG A 11 -20.15 -3.64 -6.78
N ALA A 12 -20.06 -2.85 -7.84
CA ALA A 12 -19.42 -3.25 -9.10
C ALA A 12 -17.92 -3.50 -8.91
N LEU A 13 -17.22 -2.61 -8.20
CA LEU A 13 -15.79 -2.78 -7.87
C LEU A 13 -15.55 -4.05 -7.03
N ALA A 14 -16.41 -4.36 -6.06
CA ALA A 14 -16.28 -5.58 -5.28
C ALA A 14 -16.45 -6.85 -6.12
N VAL A 15 -17.29 -6.82 -7.16
CA VAL A 15 -17.44 -7.92 -8.13
C VAL A 15 -16.19 -8.04 -9.00
N GLU A 16 -15.67 -6.91 -9.47
CA GLU A 16 -14.42 -6.86 -10.24
C GLU A 16 -13.24 -7.41 -9.43
N ALA A 17 -13.02 -6.90 -8.23
CA ALA A 17 -11.89 -7.28 -7.37
C ALA A 17 -11.88 -8.77 -7.02
N GLN A 18 -13.06 -9.41 -6.94
CA GLN A 18 -13.16 -10.85 -6.73
C GLN A 18 -12.59 -11.68 -7.91
N SER A 19 -12.49 -11.09 -9.10
CA SER A 19 -11.87 -11.75 -10.27
C SER A 19 -10.35 -11.64 -10.30
N TRP A 20 -9.75 -10.83 -9.43
CA TRP A 20 -8.30 -10.61 -9.45
C TRP A 20 -7.54 -11.83 -8.91
N PRO A 21 -6.38 -12.18 -9.51
CA PRO A 21 -5.55 -13.26 -9.02
C PRO A 21 -5.11 -13.05 -7.57
N GLY A 22 -5.21 -14.11 -6.74
CA GLY A 22 -4.76 -14.07 -5.35
C GLY A 22 -5.72 -13.40 -4.36
N VAL A 23 -6.82 -12.81 -4.82
CA VAL A 23 -7.86 -12.27 -3.93
C VAL A 23 -8.70 -13.43 -3.37
N PRO A 24 -8.88 -13.52 -2.04
CA PRO A 24 -9.67 -14.59 -1.43
C PRO A 24 -11.17 -14.44 -1.75
N ALA A 25 -11.94 -15.49 -1.54
CA ALA A 25 -13.38 -15.46 -1.77
C ALA A 25 -14.05 -14.35 -0.96
N ARG A 26 -14.93 -13.55 -1.57
CA ARG A 26 -15.56 -12.37 -0.95
C ARG A 26 -16.16 -12.61 0.45
N LYS A 27 -16.66 -13.82 0.71
CA LYS A 27 -17.19 -14.22 2.02
C LYS A 27 -16.19 -14.14 3.18
N SER A 28 -14.87 -14.17 2.90
CA SER A 28 -13.81 -14.10 3.90
C SER A 28 -13.18 -12.71 4.00
N TRP A 29 -13.62 -11.69 3.24
CA TRP A 29 -13.01 -10.35 3.32
C TRP A 29 -13.28 -9.64 4.65
N SER A 30 -14.35 -10.01 5.33
CA SER A 30 -14.70 -9.50 6.66
C SER A 30 -14.10 -10.32 7.80
N ASP A 31 -13.44 -11.43 7.46
CA ASP A 31 -12.74 -12.27 8.42
C ASP A 31 -11.25 -11.89 8.32
N PRO A 32 -10.71 -11.13 9.28
CA PRO A 32 -9.28 -10.90 9.30
C PRO A 32 -8.63 -12.27 9.42
N ALA A 33 -7.98 -12.73 8.34
CA ALA A 33 -7.19 -13.95 8.39
C ALA A 33 -6.23 -13.81 9.58
N PRO A 34 -6.03 -14.86 10.40
CA PRO A 34 -5.03 -14.83 11.44
C PRO A 34 -3.71 -14.44 10.80
N THR A 35 -3.25 -13.22 11.03
CA THR A 35 -1.96 -12.80 10.55
C THR A 35 -0.95 -13.49 11.46
N ASP A 36 -0.03 -14.27 10.89
CA ASP A 36 1.11 -14.85 11.64
C ASP A 36 2.02 -13.78 12.27
N SER A 37 1.71 -12.50 12.06
CA SER A 37 2.43 -11.32 12.51
C SER A 37 1.50 -10.45 13.37
N ASP A 38 1.71 -10.45 14.68
CA ASP A 38 1.17 -9.44 15.62
C ASP A 38 1.87 -8.07 15.48
N SER A 39 2.76 -7.91 14.49
CA SER A 39 3.51 -6.68 14.28
C SER A 39 2.60 -5.56 13.75
N PRO A 40 2.61 -4.37 14.37
CA PRO A 40 1.91 -3.20 13.84
C PRO A 40 2.59 -2.61 12.58
N VAL A 41 3.74 -3.16 12.19
CA VAL A 41 4.55 -2.70 11.06
C VAL A 41 4.46 -3.71 9.92
N LEU A 42 4.07 -3.22 8.73
CA LEU A 42 4.12 -3.98 7.50
C LEU A 42 5.56 -3.99 6.96
N THR A 43 6.16 -5.18 6.87
CA THR A 43 7.52 -5.38 6.35
C THR A 43 7.49 -6.02 4.96
N TRP A 44 8.48 -5.66 4.14
CA TRP A 44 8.62 -6.11 2.76
C TRP A 44 10.04 -6.61 2.55
N ARG A 45 10.16 -7.77 1.91
CA ARG A 45 11.42 -8.26 1.33
C ARG A 45 11.20 -8.48 -0.16
N ILE A 46 11.84 -7.68 -0.97
CA ILE A 46 11.64 -7.69 -2.43
C ILE A 46 12.98 -7.74 -3.15
N ARG A 47 13.00 -8.38 -4.31
CA ARG A 47 14.11 -8.29 -5.25
C ARG A 47 13.72 -7.39 -6.41
N LEU A 48 14.42 -6.26 -6.55
CA LEU A 48 14.15 -5.26 -7.57
C LEU A 48 15.46 -4.91 -8.29
N HIS A 49 15.43 -4.94 -9.63
CA HIS A 49 16.63 -4.75 -10.48
C HIS A 49 17.82 -5.64 -10.07
N GLY A 50 17.54 -6.87 -9.63
CA GLY A 50 18.55 -7.83 -9.19
C GLY A 50 19.16 -7.56 -7.81
N ARG A 51 18.67 -6.56 -7.07
CA ARG A 51 19.10 -6.23 -5.71
C ARG A 51 18.01 -6.59 -4.71
N ASP A 52 18.42 -7.09 -3.54
CA ASP A 52 17.51 -7.37 -2.43
C ASP A 52 17.30 -6.09 -1.61
N LEU A 53 16.04 -5.80 -1.30
CA LEU A 53 15.62 -4.68 -0.47
C LEU A 53 14.79 -5.21 0.69
N ALA A 54 15.08 -4.73 1.90
CA ALA A 54 14.22 -4.88 3.06
C ALA A 54 13.63 -3.52 3.43
N LEU A 55 12.30 -3.43 3.44
CA LEU A 55 11.56 -2.20 3.69
C LEU A 55 10.52 -2.42 4.78
N PHE A 56 10.10 -1.33 5.40
CA PHE A 56 8.82 -1.27 6.10
C PHE A 56 8.05 -0.05 5.66
N THR A 57 6.72 -0.08 5.80
CA THR A 57 5.88 1.03 5.34
C THR A 57 5.24 1.79 6.49
N ILE A 58 5.07 3.10 6.25
CA ILE A 58 4.32 4.00 7.13
C ILE A 58 3.21 4.61 6.29
N MET A 59 1.96 4.46 6.72
CA MET A 59 0.82 5.18 6.16
C MET A 59 0.53 6.41 7.02
N SER A 60 0.57 7.59 6.40
CA SER A 60 0.18 8.85 7.04
C SER A 60 -0.98 9.48 6.29
N VAL A 61 -1.92 10.07 7.02
CA VAL A 61 -3.12 10.70 6.45
C VAL A 61 -3.04 12.20 6.68
N VAL A 62 -3.09 12.98 5.59
CA VAL A 62 -3.12 14.44 5.62
C VAL A 62 -4.57 14.88 5.47
N GLY A 63 -5.19 15.28 6.58
CA GLY A 63 -6.51 15.90 6.59
C GLY A 63 -6.43 17.43 6.50
N THR A 64 -7.31 18.06 5.72
CA THR A 64 -7.58 19.50 5.81
C THR A 64 -8.76 19.71 6.78
N PRO A 65 -8.56 20.36 7.95
CA PRO A 65 -9.58 20.42 9.00
C PRO A 65 -10.91 21.10 8.62
N TRP A 66 -10.95 21.80 7.49
CA TRP A 66 -12.08 22.64 7.07
C TRP A 66 -13.01 22.00 6.04
N GLU A 67 -12.64 20.89 5.41
CA GLU A 67 -13.49 20.23 4.41
C GLU A 67 -13.85 18.82 4.85
N ILE A 68 -15.01 18.70 5.49
CA ILE A 68 -15.62 17.45 5.99
C ILE A 68 -15.94 16.44 4.85
N GLY A 69 -15.62 16.75 3.59
CA GLY A 69 -15.93 15.94 2.41
C GLY A 69 -14.82 15.78 1.37
N LEU A 70 -13.61 16.30 1.60
CA LEU A 70 -12.50 16.09 0.67
C LEU A 70 -11.79 14.76 1.00
N SER A 71 -11.44 13.99 -0.03
CA SER A 71 -10.67 12.75 0.10
C SER A 71 -9.42 13.00 0.95
N GLU A 72 -9.31 12.33 2.09
CA GLU A 72 -8.11 12.39 2.91
C GLU A 72 -6.91 11.90 2.08
N LEU A 73 -5.86 12.71 1.95
CA LEU A 73 -4.67 12.30 1.23
C LEU A 73 -3.90 11.31 2.09
N THR A 74 -3.88 10.05 1.68
CA THR A 74 -3.04 9.03 2.33
C THR A 74 -1.71 8.93 1.60
N ILE A 75 -0.61 9.09 2.34
CA ILE A 75 0.76 8.92 1.88
C ILE A 75 1.31 7.64 2.48
N GLU A 76 1.64 6.67 1.64
CA GLU A 76 2.43 5.50 2.03
C GLU A 76 3.91 5.74 1.75
N THR A 77 4.75 5.62 2.77
CA THR A 77 6.20 5.80 2.70
C THR A 77 6.89 4.47 2.89
N PHE A 78 7.80 4.13 1.99
CA PHE A 78 8.65 2.94 2.06
C PHE A 78 10.02 3.32 2.63
N VAL A 79 10.34 2.80 3.81
CA VAL A 79 11.55 3.16 4.57
C VAL A 79 12.53 1.98 4.57
N PRO A 80 13.85 2.20 4.34
CA PRO A 80 14.85 1.14 4.42
C PRO A 80 14.86 0.51 5.82
N ALA A 81 14.76 -0.82 5.87
CA ALA A 81 14.83 -1.59 7.10
C ALA A 81 16.27 -2.00 7.46
N ASP A 82 17.24 -1.79 6.57
CA ASP A 82 18.66 -2.04 6.78
C ASP A 82 19.56 -1.04 6.02
N PRO A 83 20.87 -0.93 6.38
CA PRO A 83 21.80 -0.01 5.74
C PRO A 83 22.04 -0.31 4.25
N ASP A 84 22.06 -1.58 3.84
CA ASP A 84 22.29 -1.96 2.44
C ASP A 84 21.16 -1.44 1.54
N THR A 85 19.91 -1.58 1.98
CA THR A 85 18.72 -1.05 1.32
C THR A 85 18.77 0.47 1.24
N HIS A 86 19.20 1.15 2.31
CA HIS A 86 19.36 2.60 2.31
C HIS A 86 20.34 3.05 1.21
N ASP A 87 21.50 2.41 1.12
CA ASP A 87 22.54 2.78 0.15
C ASP A 87 22.09 2.55 -1.29
N ILE A 88 21.33 1.47 -1.54
CA ILE A 88 20.72 1.19 -2.85
C ILE A 88 19.72 2.29 -3.23
N LEU A 89 18.79 2.62 -2.33
CA LEU A 89 17.79 3.66 -2.60
C LEU A 89 18.43 5.03 -2.81
N TRP A 90 19.52 5.32 -2.09
CA TRP A 90 20.28 6.56 -2.22
C TRP A 90 21.11 6.62 -3.52
N GLU A 91 21.63 5.49 -4.00
CA GLU A 91 22.22 5.36 -5.32
C GLU A 91 21.19 5.62 -6.42
N TRP A 92 20.01 5.01 -6.31
CA TRP A 92 18.94 5.14 -7.30
C TRP A 92 18.37 6.55 -7.37
N SER A 93 18.13 7.21 -6.23
CA SER A 93 17.59 8.57 -6.19
C SER A 93 18.47 9.59 -6.94
N ARG A 94 19.78 9.34 -7.01
CA ARG A 94 20.76 10.17 -7.73
C ARG A 94 20.87 9.84 -9.22
N THR A 95 20.42 8.65 -9.62
CA THR A 95 20.54 8.15 -10.99
C THR A 95 19.23 8.31 -11.78
N SER A 96 18.09 8.42 -11.09
CA SER A 96 16.80 8.71 -11.71
C SER A 96 16.71 10.15 -12.22
N HIS A 97 17.07 10.36 -13.48
CA HIS A 97 16.65 11.52 -14.27
C HIS A 97 15.17 11.32 -14.66
N PRO A 98 14.28 12.34 -14.55
CA PRO A 98 12.88 12.17 -14.91
C PRO A 98 12.69 12.16 -16.43
N ASP A 99 12.85 11.01 -17.06
CA ASP A 99 12.22 10.72 -18.35
C ASP A 99 10.96 9.88 -18.10
N THR A 100 9.88 10.55 -17.68
CA THR A 100 8.52 10.02 -17.80
C THR A 100 7.87 10.74 -18.98
N THR A 101 8.15 10.24 -20.19
CA THR A 101 7.23 10.41 -21.32
C THR A 101 6.70 9.02 -21.65
N ALA A 102 5.47 8.74 -21.23
CA ALA A 102 4.59 7.72 -21.78
C ALA A 102 3.15 8.17 -21.51
#